data_AF-A0A8K0L324-F1
#
_entry.id   AF-A0A8K0L324-F1
#
_cell.length_a   1.000
_cell.length_b   1.000
_cell.length_c   1.000
_cell.angle_alpha   90.00
_cell.angle_beta   90.00
_cell.angle_gamma   90.00
#
_symmetry.space_group_name_H-M   'P 1'
#
loop_
_entity.id
_entity.type
_entity.pdbx_description
1 polymer ?
#
loop_
_entity_poly.entity_id
_entity_poly.type
_entity_poly.pdbx_seq_one_letter_code
_entity_poly.pdbx_strand_id
1 'polypeptide(L)'
;MLLVQRPHCRTSMHISATIVRRINNKFLPLQSNGIFSVTPKNKLLVHQVRAQSTNLDMPLKEKKPVAIPRPSSSVILVSPENQVLLLRRVKTSSSFASAYVFPGGNVSSFHDGDLPPPEDHSRHQDSEAYRLAAIRETFEESGIILAKNNGFGRLIEVNDAEREDGRQLVHSNKVDFRKWLAGKGGRADTDNLIPFTRWVTPTNLAKRFTTQMYVYLLPLSHESSSSLKGSGSTDAEGSEVVIPAPTHDGGKEHTAARFLPPSKWLELAQSGRIIMFPPQFFLLHQLSPFLSPHNPKNAGAPIPSYEDRQQQRKAMLEFLKGGTPPWAEKVISPIALPPAHGGKREDGRQILGLDKPGPELKGIREGEKDHVVLVEFKKEGPRRVEVRKRSEIVAEGRAKGKL
;
A
#
# COMPACT_ATOMS: atom_id res chain seq x y z
N MET A 1 -8.72 62.92 18.56
CA MET A 1 -8.08 63.08 17.23
C MET A 1 -8.17 61.73 16.53
N LEU A 2 -9.27 61.27 15.90
CA LEU A 2 -10.15 61.81 14.85
C LEU A 2 -9.50 61.87 13.46
N LEU A 3 -9.84 60.88 12.60
CA LEU A 3 -9.96 60.84 11.12
C LEU A 3 -9.85 59.35 10.69
N VAL A 4 -10.89 58.57 10.35
CA VAL A 4 -12.02 58.69 9.39
C VAL A 4 -11.56 58.81 7.93
N GLN A 5 -11.71 57.75 7.13
CA GLN A 5 -12.64 57.69 5.98
C GLN A 5 -12.67 56.32 5.28
N ARG A 6 -13.90 55.91 4.89
CA ARG A 6 -14.26 54.79 4.02
C ARG A 6 -14.09 55.17 2.53
N PRO A 7 -14.38 54.25 1.59
CA PRO A 7 -15.62 54.45 0.84
C PRO A 7 -16.48 53.20 0.63
N HIS A 8 -17.78 53.44 0.47
CA HIS A 8 -18.81 52.53 -0.05
C HIS A 8 -18.82 52.54 -1.58
N CYS A 9 -19.22 51.43 -2.22
CA CYS A 9 -20.29 51.48 -3.23
C CYS A 9 -21.03 50.14 -3.33
N ARG A 10 -22.36 50.23 -3.38
CA ARG A 10 -23.35 49.15 -3.58
C ARG A 10 -23.63 49.00 -5.07
N THR A 11 -23.94 47.78 -5.52
CA THR A 11 -25.07 47.58 -6.43
C THR A 11 -25.64 46.17 -6.30
N SER A 12 -26.97 46.12 -6.24
CA SER A 12 -27.86 44.96 -6.15
C SER A 12 -28.32 44.56 -7.55
N MET A 13 -28.60 43.27 -7.79
CA MET A 13 -29.74 42.87 -8.62
C MET A 13 -30.17 41.42 -8.33
N HIS A 14 -31.46 41.29 -7.98
CA HIS A 14 -32.27 40.07 -7.99
C HIS A 14 -32.51 39.55 -9.43
N ILE A 15 -32.87 38.27 -9.59
CA ILE A 15 -34.23 37.81 -10.03
C ILE A 15 -34.25 36.31 -10.44
N SER A 16 -35.25 35.63 -9.88
CA SER A 16 -36.08 34.47 -10.31
C SER A 16 -35.55 33.06 -10.63
N ALA A 17 -36.16 32.12 -9.89
CA ALA A 17 -36.53 30.77 -10.30
C ALA A 17 -37.77 30.75 -11.22
N THR A 18 -37.95 29.69 -12.05
CA THR A 18 -39.22 28.95 -12.32
C THR A 18 -39.05 27.89 -13.44
N ILE A 19 -39.23 26.61 -13.06
CA ILE A 19 -40.03 25.49 -13.66
C ILE A 19 -40.36 25.52 -15.18
N VAL A 20 -40.20 24.37 -15.90
CA VAL A 20 -41.26 23.66 -16.70
C VAL A 20 -40.82 22.25 -17.21
N ARG A 21 -41.69 21.28 -16.89
CA ARG A 21 -42.11 19.94 -17.42
C ARG A 21 -41.44 19.21 -18.62
N ARG A 22 -41.20 17.91 -18.34
CA ARG A 22 -41.60 16.65 -19.04
C ARG A 22 -42.27 16.72 -20.42
N ILE A 23 -41.77 15.91 -21.37
CA ILE A 23 -42.54 15.26 -22.44
C ILE A 23 -42.15 13.78 -22.55
N ASN A 24 -43.13 12.90 -22.42
CA ASN A 24 -43.11 11.48 -22.79
C ASN A 24 -43.59 11.35 -24.24
N ASN A 25 -43.06 10.41 -25.02
CA ASN A 25 -43.83 9.84 -26.14
C ASN A 25 -43.56 8.34 -26.31
N LYS A 26 -44.63 7.56 -26.19
CA LYS A 26 -44.74 6.13 -26.51
C LYS A 26 -45.31 6.01 -27.93
N PHE A 27 -44.82 5.07 -28.72
CA PHE A 27 -45.54 4.56 -29.90
C PHE A 27 -45.49 3.02 -29.93
N LEU A 28 -46.66 2.43 -30.19
CA LEU A 28 -46.95 1.01 -30.37
C LEU A 28 -46.92 0.63 -31.88
N PRO A 29 -46.88 -0.68 -32.24
CA PRO A 29 -46.56 -1.15 -33.59
C PRO A 29 -47.80 -1.49 -34.45
N LEU A 30 -47.59 -1.57 -35.77
CA LEU A 30 -48.55 -2.09 -36.75
C LEU A 30 -48.04 -3.40 -37.38
N GLN A 31 -48.90 -4.43 -37.34
CA GLN A 31 -48.78 -5.67 -38.12
C GLN A 31 -49.45 -5.50 -39.49
N SER A 32 -49.00 -6.23 -40.50
CA SER A 32 -49.88 -6.69 -41.59
C SER A 32 -49.35 -8.00 -42.21
N ASN A 33 -50.30 -8.91 -42.46
CA ASN A 33 -50.15 -10.22 -43.10
C ASN A 33 -50.34 -10.09 -44.62
N GLY A 34 -49.74 -11.00 -45.39
CA GLY A 34 -50.08 -11.26 -46.79
C GLY A 34 -49.77 -12.71 -47.17
N ILE A 35 -50.76 -13.39 -47.78
CA ILE A 35 -50.78 -14.82 -48.13
C ILE A 35 -50.86 -15.00 -49.66
N PHE A 36 -50.39 -16.15 -50.15
CA PHE A 36 -50.74 -16.92 -51.39
C PHE A 36 -49.78 -16.87 -52.59
N SER A 37 -49.19 -18.03 -52.94
CA SER A 37 -49.75 -18.96 -53.96
C SER A 37 -48.85 -20.20 -54.15
N VAL A 38 -49.45 -21.31 -54.64
CA VAL A 38 -48.86 -22.65 -54.79
C VAL A 38 -48.90 -23.06 -56.28
N THR A 39 -47.93 -23.90 -56.70
CA THR A 39 -47.96 -25.03 -57.67
C THR A 39 -46.71 -25.06 -58.62
N PRO A 40 -46.33 -26.20 -59.27
CA PRO A 40 -45.35 -27.13 -58.69
C PRO A 40 -44.29 -27.69 -59.69
N LYS A 41 -43.44 -28.61 -59.18
CA LYS A 41 -42.59 -29.60 -59.89
C LYS A 41 -41.26 -29.12 -60.48
N ASN A 42 -40.16 -29.54 -59.85
CA ASN A 42 -39.17 -30.40 -60.50
C ASN A 42 -38.27 -31.08 -59.46
N LYS A 43 -38.17 -32.41 -59.55
CA LYS A 43 -37.17 -33.22 -58.83
C LYS A 43 -35.84 -33.06 -59.56
N LEU A 44 -34.84 -32.52 -58.90
CA LEU A 44 -33.44 -32.72 -59.28
C LEU A 44 -32.64 -33.20 -58.07
N LEU A 45 -31.87 -34.25 -58.33
CA LEU A 45 -30.86 -34.87 -57.47
C LEU A 45 -29.91 -33.80 -56.92
N VAL A 46 -29.77 -33.69 -55.59
CA VAL A 46 -28.73 -32.87 -54.97
C VAL A 46 -27.82 -33.79 -54.17
N HIS A 47 -26.56 -33.85 -54.62
CA HIS A 47 -25.44 -34.45 -53.90
C HIS A 47 -25.36 -33.85 -52.49
N GLN A 48 -25.28 -34.74 -51.50
CA GLN A 48 -25.10 -34.39 -50.10
C GLN A 48 -23.68 -33.83 -49.88
N VAL A 49 -23.53 -32.52 -50.02
CA VAL A 49 -22.33 -31.80 -49.57
C VAL A 49 -22.50 -31.55 -48.07
N ARG A 50 -21.66 -32.22 -47.26
CA ARG A 50 -21.50 -31.93 -45.83
C ARG A 50 -20.99 -30.49 -45.69
N ALA A 51 -21.87 -29.58 -45.26
CA ALA A 51 -21.44 -28.26 -44.80
C ALA A 51 -20.66 -28.44 -43.48
N GLN A 52 -19.35 -28.19 -43.53
CA GLN A 52 -18.57 -27.95 -42.32
C GLN A 52 -19.05 -26.63 -41.73
N SER A 53 -19.76 -26.67 -40.61
CA SER A 53 -20.10 -25.47 -39.84
C SER A 53 -18.80 -24.88 -39.31
N THR A 54 -18.35 -23.78 -39.92
CA THR A 54 -17.34 -22.91 -39.35
C THR A 54 -17.92 -22.31 -38.06
N ASN A 55 -17.34 -22.67 -36.91
CA ASN A 55 -17.57 -21.98 -35.65
C ASN A 55 -16.98 -20.57 -35.76
N LEU A 56 -17.73 -19.65 -36.38
CA LEU A 56 -17.47 -18.22 -36.35
C LEU A 56 -18.67 -17.58 -35.67
N ASP A 57 -18.58 -17.48 -34.35
CA ASP A 57 -19.14 -16.42 -33.50
C ASP A 57 -19.22 -16.92 -32.05
N MET A 58 -18.05 -17.01 -31.41
CA MET A 58 -18.00 -16.88 -29.95
C MET A 58 -17.86 -15.39 -29.63
N PRO A 59 -18.76 -14.80 -28.83
CA PRO A 59 -18.61 -13.40 -28.43
C PRO A 59 -17.28 -13.23 -27.70
N LEU A 60 -16.44 -12.33 -28.20
CA LEU A 60 -15.21 -11.92 -27.53
C LEU A 60 -15.59 -11.48 -26.12
N LYS A 61 -15.18 -12.27 -25.13
CA LYS A 61 -15.44 -12.01 -23.72
C LYS A 61 -14.89 -10.62 -23.38
N GLU A 62 -15.79 -9.65 -23.20
CA GLU A 62 -15.40 -8.27 -22.88
C GLU A 62 -14.46 -8.28 -21.67
N LYS A 63 -13.27 -7.69 -21.85
CA LYS A 63 -12.31 -7.57 -20.76
C LYS A 63 -12.89 -6.61 -19.73
N LYS A 64 -13.13 -7.09 -18.51
CA LYS A 64 -13.56 -6.23 -17.40
C LYS A 64 -12.64 -5.01 -17.29
N PRO A 65 -13.19 -3.80 -17.07
CA PRO A 65 -12.39 -2.60 -16.92
C PRO A 65 -11.42 -2.76 -15.74
N VAL A 66 -10.20 -2.26 -15.90
CA VAL A 66 -9.18 -2.29 -14.86
C VAL A 66 -9.64 -1.39 -13.70
N ALA A 67 -9.66 -1.91 -12.49
CA ALA A 67 -10.09 -1.15 -11.31
C ALA A 67 -9.14 0.03 -11.04
N ILE A 68 -9.69 1.17 -10.62
CA ILE A 68 -8.90 2.35 -10.24
C ILE A 68 -8.20 2.07 -8.90
N PRO A 69 -6.89 2.31 -8.76
CA PRO A 69 -6.20 2.12 -7.49
C PRO A 69 -6.64 3.17 -6.46
N ARG A 70 -6.96 2.70 -5.25
CA ARG A 70 -7.30 3.57 -4.10
C ARG A 70 -6.03 4.19 -3.49
N PRO A 71 -6.00 5.49 -3.19
CA PRO A 71 -4.88 6.14 -2.52
C PRO A 71 -4.69 5.60 -1.12
N SER A 72 -3.45 5.29 -0.77
CA SER A 72 -3.08 4.82 0.56
C SER A 72 -1.67 5.28 0.93
N SER A 73 -1.37 5.19 2.23
CA SER A 73 -0.05 5.48 2.78
C SER A 73 0.36 4.40 3.76
N SER A 74 1.67 4.21 3.94
CA SER A 74 2.19 3.27 4.93
C SER A 74 3.56 3.71 5.43
N VAL A 75 3.86 3.40 6.69
CA VAL A 75 5.07 3.85 7.39
C VAL A 75 5.91 2.66 7.81
N ILE A 76 7.17 2.64 7.35
CA ILE A 76 8.23 1.83 7.93
C ILE A 76 8.74 2.58 9.17
N LEU A 77 8.14 2.28 10.33
CA LEU A 77 8.50 2.91 11.59
C LEU A 77 9.72 2.21 12.20
N VAL A 78 10.81 2.97 12.37
CA VAL A 78 12.08 2.49 12.92
C VAL A 78 12.21 2.91 14.37
N SER A 79 12.43 1.95 15.27
CA SER A 79 12.60 2.16 16.71
C SER A 79 13.94 2.86 17.03
N PRO A 80 14.10 3.40 18.26
CA PRO A 80 15.38 3.91 18.75
C PRO A 80 16.55 2.91 18.62
N GLU A 81 16.27 1.62 18.66
CA GLU A 81 17.22 0.50 18.53
C GLU A 81 17.37 -0.02 17.09
N ASN A 82 16.87 0.71 16.08
CA ASN A 82 16.89 0.33 14.66
C ASN A 82 16.05 -0.92 14.30
N GLN A 83 15.10 -1.30 15.16
CA GLN A 83 14.11 -2.32 14.83
C GLN A 83 12.96 -1.73 14.02
N VAL A 84 12.20 -2.56 13.30
CA VAL A 84 11.06 -2.11 12.48
C VAL A 84 9.75 -2.66 13.01
N LEU A 85 8.73 -1.80 13.10
CA LEU A 85 7.38 -2.17 13.48
C LEU A 85 6.68 -2.95 12.37
N LEU A 86 6.15 -4.12 12.69
CA LEU A 86 5.10 -4.77 11.90
C LEU A 86 3.88 -5.08 12.76
N LEU A 87 2.72 -4.99 12.11
CA LEU A 87 1.41 -5.32 12.65
C LEU A 87 0.93 -6.63 12.03
N ARG A 88 0.36 -7.52 12.85
CA ARG A 88 -0.26 -8.76 12.38
C ARG A 88 -1.75 -8.55 12.14
N ARG A 89 -2.20 -8.55 10.88
CA ARG A 89 -3.64 -8.44 10.56
C ARG A 89 -4.41 -9.67 11.02
N VAL A 90 -5.62 -9.46 11.53
CA VAL A 90 -6.54 -10.54 11.91
C VAL A 90 -6.97 -11.40 10.72
N LYS A 91 -7.44 -12.62 11.01
CA LYS A 91 -7.86 -13.61 9.98
C LYS A 91 -9.07 -13.14 9.15
N THR A 92 -9.90 -12.24 9.68
CA THR A 92 -11.13 -11.72 9.05
C THR A 92 -10.92 -10.55 8.09
N SER A 93 -9.68 -10.02 8.00
CA SER A 93 -9.38 -8.87 7.13
C SER A 93 -9.63 -9.21 5.66
N SER A 94 -10.43 -8.37 4.98
CA SER A 94 -10.82 -8.56 3.57
C SER A 94 -9.66 -8.41 2.55
N SER A 95 -8.47 -8.03 3.04
CA SER A 95 -7.19 -7.98 2.35
C SER A 95 -6.08 -8.46 3.31
N PHE A 96 -5.12 -9.26 2.82
CA PHE A 96 -3.92 -9.64 3.58
C PHE A 96 -4.17 -10.34 4.94
N ALA A 97 -5.14 -11.25 5.03
CA ALA A 97 -5.45 -11.97 6.27
C ALA A 97 -4.21 -12.70 6.85
N SER A 98 -3.98 -12.59 8.16
CA SER A 98 -2.82 -13.16 8.87
C SER A 98 -1.43 -12.68 8.42
N ALA A 99 -1.35 -11.65 7.58
CA ALA A 99 -0.09 -11.09 7.12
C ALA A 99 0.49 -10.09 8.12
N TYR A 100 1.82 -10.04 8.16
CA TYR A 100 2.58 -8.99 8.82
C TYR A 100 2.78 -7.84 7.84
N VAL A 101 2.37 -6.65 8.25
CA VAL A 101 2.37 -5.43 7.42
C VAL A 101 2.91 -4.25 8.19
N PHE A 102 3.45 -3.27 7.48
CA PHE A 102 3.67 -1.94 8.03
C PHE A 102 2.32 -1.29 8.37
N PRO A 103 2.25 -0.43 9.39
CA PRO A 103 1.06 0.38 9.62
C PRO A 103 0.71 1.20 8.38
N GLY A 104 -0.58 1.27 8.05
CA GLY A 104 -1.03 2.03 6.89
C GLY A 104 -2.41 1.67 6.38
N GLY A 105 -3.00 2.62 5.66
CA GLY A 105 -4.36 2.51 5.15
C GLY A 105 -4.67 3.57 4.10
N ASN A 106 -5.97 3.76 3.84
CA ASN A 106 -6.41 4.64 2.76
C ASN A 106 -6.34 6.11 3.18
N VAL A 107 -6.11 7.00 2.22
CA VAL A 107 -6.28 8.44 2.45
C VAL A 107 -7.77 8.73 2.65
N SER A 108 -8.10 9.47 3.70
CA SER A 108 -9.45 9.89 4.07
C SER A 108 -9.62 11.39 3.81
N SER A 109 -10.61 11.78 2.99
CA SER A 109 -10.92 13.21 2.78
C SER A 109 -11.35 13.91 4.07
N PHE A 110 -11.99 13.17 5.00
CA PHE A 110 -12.40 13.71 6.29
C PHE A 110 -11.22 14.11 7.17
N HIS A 111 -10.15 13.32 7.19
CA HIS A 111 -9.01 13.53 8.08
C HIS A 111 -7.81 14.20 7.40
N ASP A 112 -7.47 13.70 6.21
CA ASP A 112 -6.18 13.90 5.56
C ASP A 112 -6.26 14.96 4.45
N GLY A 113 -7.46 15.21 3.94
CA GLY A 113 -7.75 16.15 2.86
C GLY A 113 -8.01 15.46 1.52
N ASP A 114 -8.44 16.25 0.54
CA ASP A 114 -8.79 15.76 -0.79
C ASP A 114 -7.54 15.52 -1.65
N LEU A 115 -7.65 14.54 -2.55
CA LEU A 115 -6.66 14.25 -3.57
C LEU A 115 -7.20 14.60 -4.96
N PRO A 116 -6.31 14.87 -5.93
CA PRO A 116 -6.70 15.00 -7.33
C PRO A 116 -7.51 13.79 -7.83
N PRO A 117 -8.35 13.97 -8.86
CA PRO A 117 -9.19 12.91 -9.37
C PRO A 117 -8.35 11.83 -10.10
N PRO A 118 -8.88 10.61 -10.31
CA PRO A 118 -8.12 9.46 -10.82
C PRO A 118 -7.40 9.65 -12.16
N GLU A 119 -7.92 10.52 -13.03
CA GLU A 119 -7.36 10.88 -14.33
C GLU A 119 -6.13 11.80 -14.25
N ASP A 120 -5.92 12.46 -13.12
CA ASP A 120 -4.77 13.32 -12.89
C ASP A 120 -3.61 12.50 -12.30
N HIS A 121 -2.51 12.39 -13.04
CA HIS A 121 -1.30 11.69 -12.60
C HIS A 121 -0.68 12.29 -11.33
N SER A 122 -0.93 13.58 -11.05
CA SER A 122 -0.47 14.25 -9.81
C SER A 122 -1.04 13.60 -8.56
N ARG A 123 -2.17 12.87 -8.67
CA ARG A 123 -2.74 12.04 -7.60
C ARG A 123 -1.77 11.02 -7.03
N HIS A 124 -0.76 10.62 -7.80
CA HIS A 124 0.26 9.65 -7.39
C HIS A 124 1.56 10.30 -6.89
N GLN A 125 1.58 11.62 -6.73
CA GLN A 125 2.73 12.32 -6.15
C GLN A 125 2.62 12.34 -4.63
N ASP A 126 3.77 12.53 -3.96
CA ASP A 126 3.79 12.80 -2.52
C ASP A 126 3.03 14.11 -2.22
N SER A 127 2.23 14.12 -1.16
CA SER A 127 1.42 15.27 -0.77
C SER A 127 1.13 15.25 0.72
N GLU A 128 0.68 16.39 1.25
CA GLU A 128 0.29 16.51 2.66
C GLU A 128 -0.80 15.49 3.04
N ALA A 129 -1.74 15.20 2.14
CA ALA A 129 -2.79 14.21 2.39
C ALA A 129 -2.21 12.79 2.56
N TYR A 130 -1.22 12.40 1.75
CA TYR A 130 -0.55 11.11 1.95
C TYR A 130 0.26 11.09 3.25
N ARG A 131 0.94 12.19 3.60
CA ARG A 131 1.75 12.30 4.83
C ARG A 131 0.87 12.23 6.08
N LEU A 132 -0.25 12.95 6.11
CA LEU A 132 -1.23 12.90 7.19
C LEU A 132 -1.85 11.51 7.33
N ALA A 133 -2.25 10.89 6.22
CA ALA A 133 -2.78 9.52 6.24
C ALA A 133 -1.77 8.53 6.84
N ALA A 134 -0.48 8.66 6.51
CA ALA A 134 0.56 7.79 7.04
C ALA A 134 0.65 7.85 8.58
N ILE A 135 0.60 9.06 9.14
CA ILE A 135 0.66 9.30 10.59
C ILE A 135 -0.64 8.87 11.27
N ARG A 136 -1.80 9.23 10.70
CA ARG A 136 -3.11 8.87 11.24
C ARG A 136 -3.27 7.35 11.31
N GLU A 137 -3.00 6.63 10.23
CA GLU A 137 -3.12 5.17 10.18
C GLU A 137 -2.14 4.50 11.16
N THR A 138 -0.93 5.05 11.32
CA THR A 138 -0.01 4.58 12.37
C THR A 138 -0.62 4.73 13.76
N PHE A 139 -1.25 5.86 14.04
CA PHE A 139 -1.94 6.08 15.31
C PHE A 139 -3.13 5.13 15.49
N GLU A 140 -3.99 4.98 14.48
CA GLU A 140 -5.18 4.11 14.53
C GLU A 140 -4.84 2.63 14.72
N GLU A 141 -3.81 2.12 14.05
CA GLU A 141 -3.50 0.69 14.05
C GLU A 141 -2.53 0.27 15.18
N SER A 142 -1.70 1.19 15.69
CA SER A 142 -0.68 0.87 16.71
C SER A 142 -0.79 1.66 18.01
N GLY A 143 -1.54 2.76 18.02
CA GLY A 143 -1.57 3.71 19.13
C GLY A 143 -0.33 4.60 19.23
N ILE A 144 0.67 4.45 18.35
CA ILE A 144 1.87 5.29 18.36
C ILE A 144 1.56 6.66 17.76
N ILE A 145 1.87 7.72 18.51
CA ILE A 145 1.63 9.10 18.09
C ILE A 145 2.89 9.68 17.45
N LEU A 146 2.86 9.93 16.14
CA LEU A 146 3.91 10.64 15.41
C LEU A 146 3.54 12.11 15.26
N ALA A 147 3.48 12.83 16.38
CA ALA A 147 3.12 14.24 16.43
C ALA A 147 4.05 15.00 17.36
N LYS A 148 4.44 16.22 16.96
CA LYS A 148 5.32 17.09 17.73
C LYS A 148 4.52 18.10 18.54
N ASN A 149 5.05 18.47 19.71
CA ASN A 149 4.51 19.61 20.45
C ASN A 149 4.74 20.92 19.68
N ASN A 150 3.85 21.90 19.89
CA ASN A 150 3.89 23.17 19.18
C ASN A 150 5.11 24.05 19.53
N GLY A 151 5.81 23.76 20.63
CA GLY A 151 6.91 24.60 21.13
C GLY A 151 8.33 24.09 20.83
N PHE A 152 8.62 22.81 21.11
CA PHE A 152 9.99 22.28 21.19
C PHE A 152 10.32 21.23 20.13
N GLY A 153 9.37 20.88 19.26
CA GLY A 153 9.56 19.89 18.19
C GLY A 153 9.81 18.45 18.70
N ARG A 154 9.53 18.17 19.98
CA ARG A 154 9.57 16.82 20.56
C ARG A 154 8.26 16.11 20.33
N LEU A 155 8.28 14.78 20.23
CA LEU A 155 7.05 14.00 20.17
C LEU A 155 6.18 14.26 21.41
N ILE A 156 4.86 14.40 21.21
CA ILE A 156 3.92 14.59 22.31
C ILE A 156 3.75 13.29 23.10
N GLU A 157 3.57 13.44 24.40
CA GLU A 157 3.17 12.36 25.28
C GLU A 157 1.71 12.56 25.66
N VAL A 158 0.91 11.50 25.49
CA VAL A 158 -0.50 11.45 25.88
C VAL A 158 -0.67 10.19 26.72
N ASN A 159 -1.30 10.32 27.89
CA ASN A 159 -1.51 9.17 28.77
C ASN A 159 -2.36 8.09 28.07
N ASP A 160 -2.25 6.86 28.56
CA ASP A 160 -2.81 5.69 27.88
C ASP A 160 -4.33 5.77 27.68
N ALA A 161 -5.06 6.27 28.68
CA ALA A 161 -6.52 6.36 28.63
C ALA A 161 -7.00 7.37 27.58
N GLU A 162 -6.42 8.57 27.57
CA GLU A 162 -6.75 9.60 26.57
C GLU A 162 -6.30 9.21 25.17
N ARG A 163 -5.18 8.49 25.06
CA ARG A 163 -4.67 7.97 23.79
C ARG A 163 -5.60 6.92 23.20
N GLU A 164 -6.10 6.01 24.04
CA GLU A 164 -7.07 4.99 23.66
C GLU A 164 -8.41 5.59 23.22
N ASP A 165 -8.98 6.48 24.03
CA ASP A 165 -10.23 7.19 23.71
C ASP A 165 -10.11 7.98 22.39
N GLY A 166 -9.02 8.74 22.27
CA GLY A 166 -8.69 9.47 21.05
C GLY A 166 -8.61 8.58 19.82
N ARG A 167 -7.97 7.41 19.94
CA ARG A 167 -7.84 6.45 18.84
C ARG A 167 -9.20 5.94 18.38
N GLN A 168 -10.09 5.60 19.32
CA GLN A 168 -11.45 5.16 19.00
C GLN A 168 -12.28 6.26 18.33
N LEU A 169 -12.17 7.50 18.82
CA LEU A 169 -12.86 8.66 18.24
C LEU A 169 -12.38 8.98 16.82
N VAL A 170 -11.07 8.94 16.58
CA VAL A 170 -10.49 9.17 15.24
C VAL A 170 -10.88 8.04 14.29
N HIS A 171 -10.66 6.78 14.68
CA HIS A 171 -10.98 5.61 13.85
C HIS A 171 -12.46 5.55 13.45
N SER A 172 -13.36 5.93 14.36
CA SER A 172 -14.81 5.98 14.08
C SER A 172 -15.26 7.25 13.34
N ASN A 173 -14.34 8.08 12.85
CA ASN A 173 -14.59 9.37 12.20
C ASN A 173 -15.44 10.34 13.04
N LYS A 174 -15.44 10.21 14.38
CA LYS A 174 -16.17 11.12 15.28
C LYS A 174 -15.41 12.43 15.51
N VAL A 175 -14.08 12.39 15.43
CA VAL A 175 -13.22 13.56 15.58
C VAL A 175 -12.18 13.57 14.45
N ASP A 176 -11.97 14.73 13.84
CA ASP A 176 -10.87 14.93 12.89
C ASP A 176 -9.51 14.77 13.59
N PHE A 177 -8.59 14.02 12.97
CA PHE A 177 -7.30 13.67 13.57
C PHE A 177 -6.44 14.88 13.92
N ARG A 178 -6.42 15.90 13.05
CA ARG A 178 -5.63 17.13 13.30
C ARG A 178 -6.23 17.94 14.44
N LYS A 179 -7.56 18.03 14.52
CA LYS A 179 -8.25 18.67 15.65
C LYS A 179 -7.98 17.95 16.96
N TRP A 180 -8.00 16.61 16.95
CA TRP A 180 -7.68 15.82 18.14
C TRP A 180 -6.24 16.09 18.60
N LEU A 181 -5.25 16.03 17.70
CA LEU A 181 -3.85 16.35 18.03
C LEU A 181 -3.68 17.78 18.57
N ALA A 182 -4.33 18.75 17.94
CA ALA A 182 -4.28 20.15 18.37
C ALA A 182 -4.85 20.31 19.79
N GLY A 183 -5.94 19.61 20.12
CA GLY A 183 -6.51 19.55 21.47
C GLY A 183 -5.57 18.93 22.51
N LYS A 184 -4.58 18.14 22.08
CA LYS A 184 -3.50 17.60 22.92
C LYS A 184 -2.21 18.43 22.84
N GLY A 185 -2.27 19.64 22.25
CA GLY A 185 -1.12 20.54 22.15
C GLY A 185 -0.06 20.13 21.12
N GLY A 186 -0.41 19.23 20.20
CA GLY A 186 0.49 18.71 19.17
C GLY A 186 0.01 18.93 17.74
N ARG A 187 0.91 18.66 16.80
CA ARG A 187 0.65 18.63 15.36
C ARG A 187 1.33 17.41 14.74
N ALA A 188 0.73 16.84 13.69
CA ALA A 188 1.32 15.70 12.98
C ALA A 188 2.73 16.04 12.51
N ASP A 189 3.67 15.11 12.68
CA ASP A 189 5.07 15.30 12.30
C ASP A 189 5.35 14.89 10.84
N THR A 190 4.67 15.56 9.91
CA THR A 190 4.72 15.24 8.47
C THR A 190 6.09 15.53 7.84
N ASP A 191 6.86 16.47 8.39
CA ASP A 191 8.19 16.85 7.90
C ASP A 191 9.23 15.74 8.07
N ASN A 192 9.09 14.90 9.11
CA ASN A 192 10.03 13.81 9.39
C ASN A 192 9.70 12.51 8.64
N LEU A 193 8.62 12.47 7.86
CA LEU A 193 8.37 11.37 6.93
C LEU A 193 9.31 11.48 5.75
N ILE A 194 10.17 10.48 5.59
CA ILE A 194 11.09 10.36 4.46
C ILE A 194 10.38 9.55 3.37
N PRO A 195 10.07 10.12 2.19
CA PRO A 195 9.47 9.36 1.10
C PRO A 195 10.40 8.23 0.65
N PHE A 196 9.89 7.01 0.59
CA PHE A 196 10.68 5.86 0.16
C PHE A 196 10.35 5.40 -1.25
N THR A 197 9.12 5.00 -1.55
CA THR A 197 8.72 4.59 -2.91
C THR A 197 7.21 4.43 -2.96
N ARG A 198 6.63 4.49 -4.17
CA ARG A 198 5.21 4.21 -4.37
C ARG A 198 4.98 2.83 -4.93
N TRP A 199 3.99 2.12 -4.40
CA TRP A 199 3.57 0.82 -4.88
C TRP A 199 2.17 0.88 -5.47
N VAL A 200 2.01 0.44 -6.71
CA VAL A 200 0.72 0.34 -7.37
C VAL A 200 0.35 -1.13 -7.52
N THR A 201 -0.85 -1.49 -7.06
CA THR A 201 -1.32 -2.87 -7.15
C THR A 201 -1.48 -3.27 -8.63
N PRO A 202 -1.00 -4.46 -9.05
CA PRO A 202 -1.11 -4.91 -10.43
C PRO A 202 -2.56 -5.00 -10.94
N THR A 203 -2.76 -4.90 -12.25
CA THR A 203 -4.08 -4.79 -12.91
C THR A 203 -4.91 -6.06 -12.88
N ASN A 204 -4.30 -7.21 -12.61
CA ASN A 204 -4.99 -8.50 -12.50
C ASN A 204 -5.71 -8.70 -11.16
N LEU A 205 -5.57 -7.77 -10.21
CA LEU A 205 -6.24 -7.81 -8.92
C LEU A 205 -7.43 -6.83 -8.90
N ALA A 206 -8.57 -7.28 -8.37
CA ALA A 206 -9.79 -6.46 -8.32
C ALA A 206 -9.69 -5.30 -7.32
N LYS A 207 -9.09 -5.55 -6.14
CA LYS A 207 -8.79 -4.52 -5.16
C LYS A 207 -7.41 -3.96 -5.46
N ARG A 208 -7.35 -2.70 -5.89
CA ARG A 208 -6.10 -2.01 -6.21
C ARG A 208 -5.87 -0.83 -5.29
N PHE A 209 -4.59 -0.56 -5.03
CA PHE A 209 -4.11 0.52 -4.21
C PHE A 209 -2.93 1.21 -4.88
N THR A 210 -2.74 2.49 -4.59
CA THR A 210 -1.54 3.27 -4.88
C THR A 210 -1.00 3.78 -3.56
N THR A 211 -0.04 3.04 -3.00
CA THR A 211 0.47 3.27 -1.65
C THR A 211 1.76 4.05 -1.68
N GLN A 212 1.79 5.23 -1.06
CA GLN A 212 3.03 5.92 -0.75
C GLN A 212 3.68 5.28 0.49
N MET A 213 4.90 4.78 0.35
CA MET A 213 5.69 4.27 1.47
C MET A 213 6.58 5.38 2.01
N TYR A 214 6.60 5.52 3.33
CA TYR A 214 7.51 6.42 4.04
C TYR A 214 8.37 5.64 5.03
N VAL A 215 9.52 6.19 5.36
CA VAL A 215 10.30 5.81 6.54
C VAL A 215 10.14 6.90 7.59
N TYR A 216 9.94 6.50 8.84
CA TYR A 216 9.96 7.41 9.99
C TYR A 216 10.92 6.86 11.05
N LEU A 217 11.84 7.71 11.51
CA LEU A 217 12.86 7.36 12.50
C LEU A 217 12.46 7.91 13.87
N LEU A 218 12.11 7.04 14.82
CA LEU A 218 11.98 7.48 16.22
C LEU A 218 13.34 7.96 16.74
N PRO A 219 13.40 8.96 17.63
CA PRO A 219 14.67 9.46 18.17
C PRO A 219 15.53 8.33 18.75
N LEU A 220 16.85 8.39 18.55
CA LEU A 220 17.76 7.42 19.16
C LEU A 220 17.74 7.57 20.68
N SER A 221 17.82 6.45 21.40
CA SER A 221 17.98 6.40 22.85
C SER A 221 19.47 6.28 23.19
N HIS A 222 19.97 7.07 24.14
CA HIS A 222 21.35 6.95 24.64
C HIS A 222 21.55 5.69 25.49
N GLU A 223 20.48 5.19 26.11
CA GLU A 223 20.46 3.92 26.82
C GLU A 223 19.85 2.83 25.93
N SER A 224 20.26 1.57 26.07
CA SER A 224 19.54 0.42 25.53
C SER A 224 18.22 0.26 26.30
N SER A 225 17.24 1.10 25.98
CA SER A 225 16.01 1.20 26.74
C SER A 225 15.04 0.10 26.33
N SER A 226 14.75 -0.83 27.24
CA SER A 226 13.55 -1.68 27.23
C SER A 226 12.24 -0.88 27.47
N SER A 227 12.25 0.43 27.21
CA SER A 227 11.27 1.39 27.73
C SER A 227 10.09 1.66 26.80
N LEU A 228 9.99 0.99 25.66
CA LEU A 228 8.69 0.82 24.99
C LEU A 228 7.91 -0.28 25.74
N LYS A 229 7.50 -0.01 26.98
CA LYS A 229 6.75 -0.95 27.82
C LYS A 229 5.33 -1.12 27.27
N GLY A 230 5.15 -2.12 26.40
CA GLY A 230 3.88 -2.82 26.28
C GLY A 230 3.77 -3.85 27.40
N SER A 231 2.73 -3.75 28.23
CA SER A 231 2.45 -4.74 29.28
C SER A 231 1.98 -6.05 28.63
N GLY A 232 2.85 -7.05 28.55
CA GLY A 232 2.54 -8.38 28.04
C GLY A 232 3.51 -9.42 28.60
N SER A 233 2.96 -10.47 29.18
CA SER A 233 3.66 -11.53 29.92
C SER A 233 4.76 -12.22 29.11
N THR A 234 5.83 -12.54 29.83
CA THR A 234 7.04 -13.26 29.39
C THR A 234 6.74 -14.71 29.01
N ASP A 235 6.90 -15.06 27.75
CA ASP A 235 7.34 -16.39 27.34
C ASP A 235 8.73 -16.27 26.70
N ALA A 236 9.64 -17.12 27.18
CA ALA A 236 11.07 -17.02 26.97
C ALA A 236 11.51 -17.32 25.53
N GLU A 237 11.84 -16.27 24.75
CA GLU A 237 12.83 -16.30 23.67
C GLU A 237 13.14 -14.84 23.25
N GLY A 238 14.28 -14.29 23.71
CA GLY A 238 14.92 -13.05 23.22
C GLY A 238 14.07 -11.78 23.20
N SER A 239 14.18 -10.94 24.24
CA SER A 239 13.70 -9.54 24.36
C SER A 239 12.80 -9.03 23.22
N GLU A 240 11.60 -9.60 23.12
CA GLU A 240 10.60 -9.24 22.11
C GLU A 240 9.77 -8.10 22.69
N VAL A 241 9.92 -6.88 22.17
CA VAL A 241 9.01 -5.79 22.52
C VAL A 241 7.68 -6.04 21.80
N VAL A 242 6.82 -6.80 22.44
CA VAL A 242 5.42 -6.92 22.06
C VAL A 242 4.73 -5.66 22.59
N ILE A 243 4.34 -4.77 21.69
CA ILE A 243 3.37 -3.73 22.03
C ILE A 243 2.01 -4.42 21.88
N PRO A 244 1.23 -4.60 22.95
CA PRO A 244 -0.15 -5.04 22.80
C PRO A 244 -0.85 -4.01 21.92
N ALA A 245 -1.14 -4.34 20.66
CA ALA A 245 -1.99 -3.48 19.86
C ALA A 245 -3.41 -3.64 20.41
N PRO A 246 -4.11 -2.56 20.78
CA PRO A 246 -5.42 -2.71 21.35
C PRO A 246 -6.45 -3.03 20.27
N THR A 247 -7.46 -3.79 20.68
CA THR A 247 -8.45 -4.44 19.81
C THR A 247 -9.33 -3.45 19.06
N HIS A 248 -9.44 -3.58 17.73
CA HIS A 248 -10.16 -2.61 16.89
C HIS A 248 -11.70 -2.64 17.05
N ASP A 249 -12.26 -3.56 17.83
CA ASP A 249 -13.70 -3.81 17.88
C ASP A 249 -14.24 -4.30 19.23
N GLY A 250 -13.61 -3.91 20.35
CA GLY A 250 -14.08 -4.28 21.70
C GLY A 250 -13.77 -5.73 22.07
N GLY A 251 -12.53 -6.18 21.82
CA GLY A 251 -12.04 -7.49 22.27
C GLY A 251 -12.04 -8.61 21.22
N LYS A 252 -12.35 -8.35 19.95
CA LYS A 252 -12.43 -9.39 18.89
C LYS A 252 -11.29 -9.33 17.86
N GLU A 253 -10.52 -8.25 17.83
CA GLU A 253 -9.40 -8.05 16.90
C GLU A 253 -8.03 -7.96 17.61
N HIS A 254 -7.41 -9.08 18.02
CA HIS A 254 -6.02 -9.03 18.52
C HIS A 254 -5.03 -8.88 17.35
N THR A 255 -4.64 -7.64 17.04
CA THR A 255 -3.47 -7.32 16.22
C THR A 255 -2.23 -7.39 17.11
N ALA A 256 -1.22 -8.17 16.75
CA ALA A 256 0.07 -8.11 17.45
C ALA A 256 0.92 -7.03 16.80
N ALA A 257 1.36 -6.03 17.56
CA ALA A 257 2.33 -5.02 17.13
C ALA A 257 3.70 -5.37 17.73
N ARG A 258 4.72 -5.49 16.88
CA ARG A 258 6.05 -5.93 17.32
C ARG A 258 7.14 -5.14 16.62
N PHE A 259 8.16 -4.76 17.37
CA PHE A 259 9.42 -4.29 16.82
C PHE A 259 10.41 -5.46 16.78
N LEU A 260 10.95 -5.77 15.60
CA LEU A 260 12.07 -6.70 15.46
C LEU A 260 13.10 -6.13 14.48
N PRO A 261 14.37 -6.55 14.57
CA PRO A 261 15.36 -6.29 13.54
C PRO A 261 14.83 -6.71 12.14
N PRO A 262 14.98 -5.90 11.08
CA PRO A 262 14.61 -6.29 9.71
C PRO A 262 15.10 -7.67 9.28
N SER A 263 16.33 -8.05 9.65
CA SER A 263 16.89 -9.37 9.33
C SER A 263 16.07 -10.50 9.96
N LYS A 264 15.55 -10.31 11.18
CA LYS A 264 14.70 -11.29 11.86
C LYS A 264 13.33 -11.39 11.20
N TRP A 265 12.74 -10.28 10.78
CA TRP A 265 11.49 -10.30 10.01
C TRP A 265 11.62 -11.10 8.71
N LEU A 266 12.72 -10.89 7.98
CA LEU A 266 13.03 -11.63 6.76
C LEU A 266 13.21 -13.12 7.02
N GLU A 267 13.94 -13.50 8.08
CA GLU A 267 14.12 -14.89 8.52
C GLU A 267 12.77 -15.57 8.83
N LEU A 268 11.89 -14.91 9.58
CA LEU A 268 10.57 -15.43 9.92
C LEU A 268 9.70 -15.65 8.67
N ALA A 269 9.78 -14.74 7.69
CA ALA A 269 9.04 -14.87 6.43
C ALA A 269 9.62 -15.97 5.53
N GLN A 270 10.95 -16.10 5.46
CA GLN A 270 11.64 -17.13 4.67
C GLN A 270 11.43 -18.53 5.23
N SER A 271 11.41 -18.68 6.56
CA SER A 271 11.10 -19.94 7.25
C SER A 271 9.61 -20.30 7.22
N GLY A 272 8.75 -19.42 6.70
CA GLY A 272 7.31 -19.63 6.62
C GLY A 272 6.56 -19.50 7.95
N ARG A 273 7.22 -18.99 9.00
CA ARG A 273 6.60 -18.72 10.31
C ARG A 273 5.61 -17.55 10.25
N ILE A 274 5.83 -16.60 9.33
CA ILE A 274 4.90 -15.48 9.08
C ILE A 274 4.62 -15.32 7.59
N ILE A 275 3.52 -14.62 7.28
CA ILE A 275 3.15 -14.24 5.92
C ILE A 275 3.54 -12.80 5.70
N MET A 276 4.32 -12.54 4.64
CA MET A 276 4.71 -11.20 4.24
C MET A 276 4.56 -11.05 2.73
N PHE A 277 3.88 -10.00 2.31
CA PHE A 277 3.65 -9.74 0.91
C PHE A 277 4.89 -9.10 0.25
N PRO A 278 5.03 -9.21 -1.09
CA PRO A 278 6.23 -8.74 -1.79
C PRO A 278 6.64 -7.30 -1.47
N PRO A 279 5.73 -6.29 -1.36
CA PRO A 279 6.13 -4.94 -0.98
C PRO A 279 6.84 -4.89 0.39
N GLN A 280 6.26 -5.52 1.40
CA GLN A 280 6.77 -5.53 2.77
C GLN A 280 8.14 -6.22 2.85
N PHE A 281 8.24 -7.41 2.25
CA PHE A 281 9.48 -8.20 2.23
C PHE A 281 10.59 -7.47 1.49
N PHE A 282 10.27 -6.92 0.32
CA PHE A 282 11.23 -6.22 -0.51
C PHE A 282 11.79 -4.98 0.21
N LEU A 283 10.92 -4.15 0.79
CA LEU A 283 11.35 -2.92 1.46
C LEU A 283 12.17 -3.22 2.72
N LEU A 284 11.82 -4.24 3.51
CA LEU A 284 12.66 -4.71 4.61
C LEU A 284 14.02 -5.22 4.10
N HIS A 285 14.04 -5.98 3.00
CA HIS A 285 15.27 -6.47 2.40
C HIS A 285 16.22 -5.32 2.00
N GLN A 286 15.69 -4.24 1.44
CA GLN A 286 16.51 -3.07 1.08
C GLN A 286 17.07 -2.32 2.30
N LEU A 287 16.32 -2.26 3.40
CA LEU A 287 16.75 -1.53 4.61
C LEU A 287 17.58 -2.39 5.58
N SER A 288 17.45 -3.72 5.52
CA SER A 288 18.12 -4.64 6.44
C SER A 288 19.65 -4.52 6.47
N PRO A 289 20.37 -4.30 5.36
CA PRO A 289 21.82 -4.11 5.39
C PRO A 289 22.26 -2.92 6.25
N PHE A 290 21.41 -1.93 6.44
CA PHE A 290 21.73 -0.73 7.22
C PHE A 290 21.25 -0.83 8.67
N LEU A 291 20.01 -1.28 8.88
CA LEU A 291 19.38 -1.31 10.20
C LEU A 291 19.69 -2.58 10.99
N SER A 292 20.15 -3.63 10.33
CA SER A 292 20.55 -4.90 10.96
C SER A 292 21.69 -5.56 10.18
N PRO A 293 22.88 -4.92 10.09
CA PRO A 293 24.02 -5.45 9.35
C PRO A 293 24.59 -6.75 9.95
N HIS A 294 24.19 -7.12 11.17
CA HIS A 294 24.71 -8.29 11.88
C HIS A 294 24.03 -9.59 11.49
N ASN A 295 24.88 -10.62 11.35
CA ASN A 295 24.59 -11.96 10.86
C ASN A 295 23.33 -12.59 11.51
N PRO A 296 22.38 -13.15 10.72
CA PRO A 296 21.19 -13.83 11.24
C PRO A 296 21.48 -15.00 12.20
N LYS A 297 22.74 -15.45 12.29
CA LYS A 297 23.18 -16.45 13.29
C LYS A 297 23.41 -15.90 14.71
N ASN A 298 23.44 -14.58 14.91
CA ASN A 298 23.75 -13.94 16.19
C ASN A 298 22.56 -13.13 16.74
N ALA A 299 21.41 -13.79 16.94
CA ALA A 299 20.23 -13.18 17.56
C ALA A 299 20.44 -12.74 19.03
N GLY A 300 21.59 -13.05 19.63
CA GLY A 300 22.02 -12.60 20.97
C GLY A 300 23.18 -11.60 20.96
N ALA A 301 23.53 -11.03 19.81
CA ALA A 301 24.55 -9.98 19.76
C ALA A 301 24.10 -8.74 20.58
N PRO A 302 25.03 -8.05 21.25
CA PRO A 302 24.72 -6.80 21.93
C PRO A 302 24.05 -5.81 20.98
N ILE A 303 23.08 -5.04 21.49
CA ILE A 303 22.49 -3.92 20.75
C ILE A 303 23.64 -2.97 20.37
N PRO A 304 23.75 -2.52 19.09
CA PRO A 304 24.82 -1.62 18.67
C PRO A 304 24.83 -0.33 19.49
N SER A 305 26.02 0.28 19.63
CA SER A 305 26.18 1.52 20.38
C SER A 305 25.34 2.65 19.76
N TYR A 306 25.09 3.71 20.54
CA TYR A 306 24.39 4.90 20.02
C TYR A 306 25.04 5.45 18.75
N GLU A 307 26.38 5.55 18.73
CA GLU A 307 27.15 6.05 17.60
C GLU A 307 27.04 5.13 16.38
N ASP A 308 27.12 3.81 16.58
CA ASP A 308 26.93 2.84 15.51
C ASP A 308 25.51 2.94 14.92
N ARG A 309 24.48 3.05 15.76
CA ARG A 309 23.09 3.21 15.30
C ARG A 309 22.88 4.52 14.55
N GLN A 310 23.56 5.59 14.96
CA GLN A 310 23.53 6.87 14.26
C GLN A 310 24.17 6.75 12.88
N GLN A 311 25.33 6.10 12.77
CA GLN A 311 26.01 5.88 11.50
C GLN A 311 25.21 4.96 10.57
N GLN A 312 24.58 3.91 11.12
CA GLN A 312 23.65 3.04 10.39
C GLN A 312 22.49 3.83 9.77
N ARG A 313 21.83 4.69 10.56
CA ARG A 313 20.74 5.55 10.07
C ARG A 313 21.23 6.53 9.01
N LYS A 314 22.41 7.14 9.20
CA LYS A 314 23.01 8.03 8.19
C LYS A 314 23.24 7.30 6.87
N ALA A 315 23.84 6.11 6.89
CA ALA A 315 24.06 5.31 5.68
C ALA A 315 22.75 4.93 4.99
N MET A 316 21.72 4.54 5.77
CA MET A 316 20.38 4.26 5.24
C MET A 316 19.77 5.49 4.55
N LEU A 317 19.87 6.67 5.17
CA LEU A 317 19.34 7.91 4.60
C LEU A 317 20.03 8.28 3.28
N GLU A 318 21.34 8.10 3.18
CA GLU A 318 22.07 8.31 1.92
C GLU A 318 21.66 7.30 0.85
N PHE A 319 21.42 6.03 1.22
CA PHE A 319 20.85 5.04 0.31
C PHE A 319 19.48 5.46 -0.22
N LEU A 320 18.59 5.99 0.63
CA LEU A 320 17.25 6.45 0.24
C LEU A 320 17.29 7.65 -0.72
N LYS A 321 18.30 8.52 -0.62
CA LYS A 321 18.52 9.63 -1.56
C LYS A 321 19.09 9.15 -2.90
N GLY A 322 19.78 8.02 -2.90
CA GLY A 322 20.41 7.43 -4.08
C GLY A 322 19.46 6.66 -4.98
N GLY A 323 20.05 6.06 -6.02
CA GLY A 323 19.34 5.32 -7.07
C GLY A 323 19.05 6.16 -8.31
N THR A 324 18.73 5.49 -9.42
CA THR A 324 18.36 6.14 -10.69
C THR A 324 17.05 5.54 -11.22
N PRO A 325 15.90 6.21 -11.02
CA PRO A 325 15.72 7.47 -10.29
C PRO A 325 15.91 7.27 -8.76
N PRO A 326 16.00 8.37 -7.97
CA PRO A 326 16.03 8.30 -6.52
C PRO A 326 14.88 7.46 -5.97
N TRP A 327 15.06 6.79 -4.83
CA TRP A 327 14.04 5.87 -4.31
C TRP A 327 12.65 6.51 -4.19
N ALA A 328 12.56 7.71 -3.65
CA ALA A 328 11.31 8.47 -3.51
C ALA A 328 10.54 8.61 -4.85
N GLU A 329 11.28 8.63 -5.97
CA GLU A 329 10.75 8.75 -7.32
C GLU A 329 10.42 7.40 -7.98
N LYS A 330 10.79 6.27 -7.37
CA LYS A 330 10.43 4.95 -7.90
C LYS A 330 8.96 4.63 -7.67
N VAL A 331 8.30 4.17 -8.72
CA VAL A 331 6.94 3.65 -8.68
C VAL A 331 6.94 2.20 -9.16
N ILE A 332 6.48 1.29 -8.32
CA ILE A 332 6.58 -0.16 -8.55
C ILE A 332 5.19 -0.77 -8.64
N SER A 333 4.88 -1.37 -9.77
CA SER A 333 3.73 -2.25 -10.00
C SER A 333 4.26 -3.62 -10.43
N PRO A 334 4.34 -4.60 -9.51
CA PRO A 334 4.96 -5.90 -9.82
C PRO A 334 4.29 -6.62 -10.99
N ILE A 335 5.09 -7.11 -11.93
CA ILE A 335 4.59 -7.90 -13.07
C ILE A 335 5.23 -9.28 -13.03
N ALA A 336 4.42 -10.33 -13.15
CA ALA A 336 4.94 -11.68 -13.30
C ALA A 336 5.71 -11.80 -14.62
N LEU A 337 7.00 -12.13 -14.52
CA LEU A 337 7.86 -12.39 -15.65
C LEU A 337 7.83 -13.89 -15.98
N PRO A 338 7.74 -14.27 -17.26
CA PRO A 338 7.93 -15.66 -17.65
C PRO A 338 9.36 -16.11 -17.30
N PRO A 339 9.58 -17.37 -16.90
CA PRO A 339 10.91 -17.93 -16.82
C PRO A 339 11.58 -17.91 -18.20
N ALA A 340 12.91 -17.79 -18.23
CA ALA A 340 13.69 -17.75 -19.47
C ALA A 340 13.40 -18.95 -20.40
N HIS A 341 13.19 -20.14 -19.82
CA HIS A 341 12.94 -21.38 -20.55
C HIS A 341 11.49 -21.60 -21.01
N GLY A 342 10.58 -20.66 -20.75
CA GLY A 342 9.14 -20.82 -20.97
C GLY A 342 8.47 -21.75 -19.93
N GLY A 343 7.21 -21.48 -19.57
CA GLY A 343 6.46 -22.29 -18.62
C GLY A 343 6.62 -21.87 -17.15
N LYS A 344 6.68 -22.84 -16.22
CA LYS A 344 6.86 -22.59 -14.78
C LYS A 344 8.32 -22.82 -14.37
N ARG A 345 8.81 -22.14 -13.33
CA ARG A 345 10.09 -22.49 -12.71
C ARG A 345 9.99 -23.89 -12.09
N GLU A 346 11.10 -24.63 -12.11
CA GLU A 346 11.24 -25.95 -11.48
C GLU A 346 10.88 -25.91 -9.98
N ASP A 347 11.21 -24.81 -9.30
CA ASP A 347 10.96 -24.61 -7.87
C ASP A 347 9.53 -24.14 -7.53
N GLY A 348 8.66 -24.01 -8.54
CA GLY A 348 7.27 -23.58 -8.40
C GLY A 348 7.05 -22.08 -8.17
N ARG A 349 8.12 -21.29 -8.05
CA ARG A 349 8.02 -19.84 -7.77
C ARG A 349 7.76 -19.02 -9.01
N GLN A 350 7.07 -17.90 -8.83
CA GLN A 350 6.92 -16.84 -9.82
C GLN A 350 8.03 -15.80 -9.64
N ILE A 351 8.46 -15.18 -10.75
CA ILE A 351 9.40 -14.06 -10.75
C ILE A 351 8.57 -12.80 -10.93
N LEU A 352 8.67 -11.85 -10.01
CA LEU A 352 8.03 -10.54 -10.11
C LEU A 352 9.08 -9.50 -10.50
N GLY A 353 8.93 -8.94 -11.69
CA GLY A 353 9.67 -7.77 -12.14
C GLY A 353 9.15 -6.51 -11.47
N LEU A 354 10.05 -5.62 -11.06
CA LEU A 354 9.74 -4.40 -10.31
C LEU A 354 9.93 -3.12 -11.13
N ASP A 355 10.34 -3.23 -12.41
CA ASP A 355 10.78 -2.10 -13.22
C ASP A 355 9.66 -1.22 -13.79
N LYS A 356 8.39 -1.62 -13.64
CA LYS A 356 7.25 -0.94 -14.25
C LYS A 356 6.41 -0.20 -13.19
N PRO A 357 5.92 1.02 -13.49
CA PRO A 357 5.11 1.82 -12.57
C PRO A 357 3.61 1.50 -12.60
N GLY A 358 3.17 0.58 -13.47
CA GLY A 358 1.76 0.33 -13.75
C GLY A 358 1.24 1.20 -14.90
N PRO A 359 0.01 0.96 -15.37
CA PRO A 359 -0.59 1.74 -16.46
C PRO A 359 -0.83 3.21 -16.10
N GLU A 360 -1.05 3.54 -14.82
CA GLU A 360 -1.38 4.88 -14.34
C GLU A 360 -0.24 5.90 -14.56
N LEU A 361 0.99 5.42 -14.63
CA LEU A 361 2.19 6.27 -14.66
C LEU A 361 3.19 5.81 -15.73
N LYS A 362 2.70 5.02 -16.70
CA LYS A 362 3.51 4.49 -17.79
C LYS A 362 4.14 5.64 -18.60
N GLY A 363 5.46 5.62 -18.74
CA GLY A 363 6.20 6.65 -19.48
C GLY A 363 6.46 7.94 -18.68
N ILE A 364 5.97 8.03 -17.45
CA ILE A 364 6.14 9.19 -16.57
C ILE A 364 7.05 8.84 -15.40
N ARG A 365 6.87 7.65 -14.83
CA ARG A 365 7.65 7.14 -13.71
C ARG A 365 8.32 5.83 -14.07
N GLU A 366 9.33 5.46 -13.29
CA GLU A 366 10.06 4.21 -13.46
C GLU A 366 10.04 3.41 -12.16
N GLY A 367 10.08 2.08 -12.29
CA GLY A 367 10.20 1.19 -11.15
C GLY A 367 11.65 0.86 -10.81
N GLU A 368 11.82 -0.20 -10.03
CA GLU A 368 13.13 -0.67 -9.61
C GLU A 368 13.69 -1.71 -10.60
N LYS A 369 14.83 -1.40 -11.21
CA LYS A 369 15.37 -2.18 -12.36
C LYS A 369 16.27 -3.33 -11.94
N ASP A 370 16.97 -3.17 -10.82
CA ASP A 370 18.08 -4.05 -10.45
C ASP A 370 17.63 -5.34 -9.76
N HIS A 371 16.42 -5.33 -9.19
CA HIS A 371 15.93 -6.43 -8.36
C HIS A 371 14.64 -7.04 -8.91
N VAL A 372 14.45 -8.32 -8.60
CA VAL A 372 13.21 -9.05 -8.77
C VAL A 372 12.82 -9.74 -7.47
N VAL A 373 11.54 -10.06 -7.31
CA VAL A 373 11.04 -10.86 -6.18
C VAL A 373 10.62 -12.23 -6.67
N LEU A 374 11.20 -13.29 -6.11
CA LEU A 374 10.71 -14.66 -6.29
C LEU A 374 9.69 -14.95 -5.19
N VAL A 375 8.56 -15.57 -5.55
CA VAL A 375 7.50 -15.88 -4.60
C VAL A 375 6.69 -17.10 -5.02
N GLU A 376 6.34 -17.94 -4.06
CA GLU A 376 5.35 -19.00 -4.21
C GLU A 376 4.00 -18.49 -3.67
N PHE A 377 2.99 -18.32 -4.52
CA PHE A 377 1.64 -17.97 -4.05
C PHE A 377 0.85 -19.23 -3.69
N LYS A 378 0.52 -19.38 -2.41
CA LYS A 378 -0.39 -20.42 -1.91
C LYS A 378 -1.74 -19.82 -1.52
N LYS A 379 -2.72 -20.67 -1.20
CA LYS A 379 -4.08 -20.25 -0.82
C LYS A 379 -4.06 -19.32 0.40
N GLU A 380 -3.19 -19.62 1.35
CA GLU A 380 -3.00 -18.86 2.58
C GLU A 380 -2.18 -17.58 2.40
N GLY A 381 -1.52 -17.39 1.25
CA GLY A 381 -0.72 -16.21 0.95
C GLY A 381 0.66 -16.53 0.36
N PRO A 382 1.51 -15.51 0.16
CA PRO A 382 2.87 -15.67 -0.34
C PRO A 382 3.74 -16.48 0.62
N ARG A 383 4.60 -17.33 0.05
CA ARG A 383 5.59 -18.18 0.72
C ARG A 383 6.90 -18.15 -0.06
N ARG A 384 7.99 -18.53 0.62
CA ARG A 384 9.34 -18.65 0.04
C ARG A 384 9.74 -17.39 -0.75
N VAL A 385 9.44 -16.24 -0.17
CA VAL A 385 9.74 -14.93 -0.76
C VAL A 385 11.24 -14.69 -0.71
N GLU A 386 11.82 -14.25 -1.82
CA GLU A 386 13.25 -14.00 -1.96
C GLU A 386 13.47 -12.80 -2.88
N VAL A 387 14.39 -11.90 -2.53
CA VAL A 387 14.83 -10.82 -3.42
C VAL A 387 16.13 -11.26 -4.07
N ARG A 388 16.23 -11.10 -5.39
CA ARG A 388 17.42 -11.41 -6.18
C ARG A 388 17.76 -10.30 -7.15
N LYS A 389 19.03 -10.19 -7.52
CA LYS A 389 19.43 -9.31 -8.63
C LYS A 389 18.88 -9.84 -9.93
N ARG A 390 18.35 -8.95 -10.76
CA ARG A 390 17.81 -9.28 -12.09
C ARG A 390 18.88 -9.90 -12.99
N SER A 391 20.12 -9.41 -12.91
CA SER A 391 21.26 -9.93 -13.67
C SER A 391 21.56 -11.41 -13.38
N GLU A 392 21.42 -11.84 -12.13
CA GLU A 392 21.62 -13.24 -11.72
C GLU A 392 20.55 -14.16 -12.33
N ILE A 393 19.28 -13.72 -12.34
CA ILE A 393 18.19 -14.49 -12.95
C ILE A 393 18.36 -14.62 -14.47
N VAL A 394 18.84 -13.58 -15.13
CA VAL A 394 19.16 -13.64 -16.57
C VAL A 394 20.33 -14.59 -16.82
N ALA A 395 21.37 -14.55 -15.99
CA ALA A 395 22.51 -15.46 -16.09
C ALA A 395 22.11 -16.94 -15.87
N GLU A 396 21.25 -17.23 -14.89
CA GLU A 396 20.67 -18.56 -14.67
C GLU A 396 19.93 -19.07 -15.92
N GLY A 397 19.17 -18.20 -16.59
CA GLY A 397 18.46 -18.53 -17.82
C GLY A 397 19.40 -18.87 -18.98
N ARG A 398 20.49 -18.11 -19.15
CA ARG A 398 21.51 -18.35 -20.18
C ARG A 398 22.27 -19.66 -19.93
N ALA A 399 22.68 -19.92 -18.68
CA ALA A 399 23.43 -21.12 -18.31
C ALA A 399 22.63 -22.42 -18.54
N LYS A 400 21.30 -22.37 -18.42
CA LYS A 400 20.40 -23.48 -18.75
C LYS A 400 20.13 -23.65 -20.25
N GLY A 401 20.87 -22.95 -21.12
CA GLY A 401 20.84 -23.12 -22.58
C GLY A 401 19.58 -22.60 -23.26
N LYS A 402 18.89 -21.60 -22.67
CA LYS A 402 17.56 -21.16 -23.13
C LYS A 402 17.38 -19.64 -23.14
N LEU A 403 18.31 -18.94 -23.78
CA LEU A 403 18.13 -17.55 -24.22
C LEU A 403 18.71 -17.39 -25.63
#